data_AF-A0A1F6LN81-F1
#
_entry.id   AF-A0A1F6LN81-F1
#
_cell.length_a   1.000
_cell.length_b   1.000
_cell.length_c   1.000
_cell.angle_alpha   90.00
_cell.angle_beta   90.00
_cell.angle_gamma   90.00
#
_symmetry.space_group_name_H-M   'P 1'
#
loop_
_entity.id
_entity.type
_entity.pdbx_description
1 polymer ?
#
loop_
_entity_poly.entity_id
_entity_poly.type
_entity_poly.pdbx_seq_one_letter_code
_entity_poly.pdbx_strand_id
1 'polypeptide(L)'
;MLKTISEETEIQHCQKRFVEALKGQSSDRLPVNVGHLGASYDMEATYIEKQALWFVSKRIENSRYWNGFGIGYPERKTSLSITCEINFPLNGINRRVAGAFATDQKGERYVIHRGNIGGGRKGISKTLFKNCYKGEWIELDDGEITSSVALIGALGSDDLPTRVGRFVHEIDEIKKRR
;
A
#
# COMPACT_ATOMS: atom_id res chain seq x y z
N MET A 1 -2.60 20.02 -6.25
CA MET A 1 -2.79 19.62 -4.84
C MET A 1 -3.89 18.58 -4.81
N LEU A 2 -3.69 17.48 -4.08
CA LEU A 2 -4.72 16.46 -3.88
C LEU A 2 -5.43 16.66 -2.54
N LYS A 3 -6.63 16.12 -2.40
CA LYS A 3 -7.40 16.11 -1.14
C LYS A 3 -7.68 14.69 -0.70
N THR A 4 -7.48 14.36 0.57
CA THR A 4 -7.78 13.04 1.13
C THR A 4 -9.27 12.70 0.99
N ILE A 5 -9.56 11.50 0.50
CA ILE A 5 -10.91 10.92 0.52
C ILE A 5 -11.16 10.35 1.92
N SER A 6 -12.19 10.85 2.60
CA SER A 6 -12.52 10.50 3.99
C SER A 6 -13.90 9.85 4.17
N GLU A 7 -14.73 9.84 3.14
CA GLU A 7 -16.05 9.23 3.19
C GLU A 7 -15.93 7.69 3.09
N GLU A 8 -16.66 6.95 3.93
CA GLU A 8 -16.53 5.50 4.07
C GLU A 8 -16.85 4.74 2.77
N THR A 9 -17.96 5.07 2.11
CA THR A 9 -18.38 4.40 0.88
C THR A 9 -17.40 4.68 -0.28
N GLU A 10 -16.81 5.87 -0.33
CA GLU A 10 -15.81 6.25 -1.31
C GLU A 10 -14.48 5.52 -1.07
N ILE A 11 -14.04 5.41 0.19
CA ILE A 11 -12.86 4.63 0.56
C ILE A 11 -13.08 3.16 0.22
N GLN A 12 -14.25 2.60 0.56
CA GLN A 12 -14.59 1.22 0.22
C GLN A 12 -14.55 0.98 -1.30
N HIS A 13 -15.13 1.91 -2.08
CA HIS A 13 -15.08 1.86 -3.54
C HIS A 13 -13.63 1.91 -4.05
N CYS A 14 -12.80 2.81 -3.51
CA CYS A 14 -11.40 2.91 -3.89
C CYS A 14 -10.61 1.65 -3.56
N GLN A 15 -10.82 1.07 -2.37
CA GLN A 15 -10.19 -0.18 -1.96
C GLN A 15 -10.56 -1.32 -2.90
N LYS A 16 -11.85 -1.44 -3.25
CA LYS A 16 -12.30 -2.47 -4.19
C LYS A 16 -11.56 -2.34 -5.52
N ARG A 17 -11.52 -1.13 -6.09
CA ARG A 17 -10.82 -0.86 -7.36
C ARG A 17 -9.32 -1.09 -7.26
N PHE A 18 -8.69 -0.76 -6.14
CA PHE A 18 -7.27 -0.99 -5.91
C PHE A 18 -6.94 -2.49 -5.97
N VAL A 19 -7.72 -3.32 -5.27
CA VAL A 19 -7.55 -4.77 -5.30
C VAL A 19 -7.85 -5.34 -6.68
N GLU A 20 -8.91 -4.87 -7.36
CA GLU A 20 -9.26 -5.31 -8.71
C GLU A 20 -8.14 -4.98 -9.72
N ALA A 21 -7.56 -3.79 -9.67
CA ALA A 21 -6.46 -3.40 -10.53
C ALA A 21 -5.23 -4.31 -10.36
N LEU A 22 -4.88 -4.64 -9.12
CA LEU A 22 -3.76 -5.56 -8.84
C LEU A 22 -4.07 -7.00 -9.27
N LYS A 23 -5.30 -7.48 -9.06
CA LYS A 23 -5.73 -8.81 -9.53
C LYS A 23 -5.83 -8.89 -11.05
N GLY A 24 -6.14 -7.80 -11.74
CA GLY A 24 -6.24 -7.74 -13.20
C GLY A 24 -4.91 -8.06 -13.92
N GLN A 25 -3.77 -7.86 -13.25
CA GLN A 25 -2.44 -8.21 -13.78
C GLN A 25 -1.86 -9.50 -13.18
N SER A 26 -2.65 -10.25 -12.42
CA SER A 26 -2.15 -11.48 -11.77
C SER A 26 -1.97 -12.62 -12.76
N SER A 27 -0.87 -13.38 -12.59
CA SER A 27 -0.64 -14.62 -13.31
C SER A 27 -1.08 -15.84 -12.50
N ASP A 28 -0.95 -15.77 -11.17
CA ASP A 28 -1.26 -16.88 -10.26
C ASP A 28 -1.98 -16.41 -8.99
N ARG A 29 -2.74 -17.33 -8.39
CA ARG A 29 -3.29 -17.21 -7.03
C ARG A 29 -2.95 -18.45 -6.22
N LEU A 30 -2.36 -18.24 -5.06
CA LEU A 30 -1.70 -19.29 -4.29
C LEU A 30 -2.13 -19.21 -2.82
N PRO A 31 -2.52 -20.32 -2.18
CA PRO A 31 -2.73 -20.35 -0.74
C PRO A 31 -1.39 -20.18 -0.03
N VAL A 32 -1.31 -19.20 0.86
CA VAL A 32 -0.12 -18.83 1.62
C VAL A 32 -0.46 -18.65 3.10
N ASN A 33 0.57 -18.73 3.94
CA ASN A 33 0.48 -18.33 5.33
C ASN A 33 1.28 -17.04 5.51
N VAL A 34 0.63 -15.95 5.92
CA VAL A 34 1.29 -14.64 6.08
C VAL A 34 1.38 -14.27 7.56
N GLY A 35 2.61 -14.05 8.03
CA GLY A 35 2.88 -13.61 9.39
C GLY A 35 2.75 -12.09 9.54
N HIS A 36 1.99 -11.63 10.54
CA HIS A 36 1.90 -10.22 10.91
C HIS A 36 1.64 -10.06 12.42
N LEU A 37 2.49 -9.28 13.11
CA LEU A 37 2.34 -8.88 14.52
C LEU A 37 2.01 -10.03 15.51
N GLY A 38 2.68 -11.17 15.40
CA GLY A 38 2.49 -12.31 16.31
C GLY A 38 1.33 -13.23 15.98
N ALA A 39 0.62 -12.98 14.87
CA ALA A 39 -0.38 -13.88 14.30
C ALA A 39 0.06 -14.34 12.89
N SER A 40 -0.45 -15.49 12.48
CA SER A 40 -0.32 -15.99 11.10
C SER A 40 -1.71 -16.24 10.53
N TYR A 41 -1.92 -15.83 9.29
CA TYR A 41 -3.21 -15.97 8.61
C TYR A 41 -3.04 -16.81 7.35
N ASP A 42 -3.92 -17.82 7.21
CA ASP A 42 -4.08 -18.52 5.93
C ASP A 42 -4.86 -17.60 4.99
N MET A 43 -4.23 -17.26 3.87
CA MET A 43 -4.73 -16.30 2.90
C MET A 43 -4.41 -16.76 1.48
N GLU A 44 -5.13 -16.22 0.49
CA GLU A 44 -4.77 -16.38 -0.92
C GLU A 44 -3.91 -15.19 -1.34
N ALA A 45 -2.64 -15.44 -1.65
CA ALA A 45 -1.77 -14.45 -2.27
C ALA A 45 -2.06 -14.37 -3.76
N THR A 46 -2.08 -13.15 -4.26
CA THR A 46 -2.10 -12.87 -5.69
C THR A 46 -0.68 -12.54 -6.13
N TYR A 47 -0.16 -13.28 -7.11
CA TYR A 47 1.16 -13.04 -7.68
C TYR A 47 1.07 -12.23 -8.98
N ILE A 48 1.91 -11.21 -9.09
CA ILE A 48 2.02 -10.30 -10.22
C ILE A 48 3.41 -10.47 -10.82
N GLU A 49 3.51 -11.34 -11.83
CA GLU A 49 4.78 -11.82 -12.38
C GLU A 49 5.68 -10.70 -12.92
N LYS A 50 5.08 -9.73 -13.64
CA LYS A 50 5.83 -8.61 -14.25
C LYS A 50 6.58 -7.77 -13.23
N GLN A 51 6.09 -7.68 -12.00
CA GLN A 51 6.73 -6.93 -10.91
C GLN A 51 7.43 -7.85 -9.89
N ALA A 52 7.42 -9.18 -10.12
CA ALA A 52 7.90 -10.19 -9.18
C ALA A 52 7.41 -9.92 -7.76
N LEU A 53 6.09 -9.76 -7.61
CA LEU A 53 5.48 -9.30 -6.37
C LEU A 53 4.26 -10.15 -6.02
N TRP A 54 4.10 -10.49 -4.76
CA TRP A 54 2.86 -11.03 -4.23
C TRP A 54 2.17 -10.03 -3.30
N PHE A 55 0.84 -10.07 -3.26
CA PHE A 55 0.08 -9.31 -2.28
C PHE A 55 -1.09 -10.10 -1.71
N VAL A 56 -1.48 -9.71 -0.50
CA VAL A 56 -2.66 -10.19 0.22
C VAL A 56 -3.46 -8.99 0.69
N SER A 57 -4.79 -9.11 0.73
CA SER A 57 -5.69 -8.04 1.16
C SER A 57 -6.77 -8.59 2.09
N LYS A 58 -7.06 -7.86 3.18
CA LYS A 58 -8.11 -8.18 4.14
C LYS A 58 -8.67 -6.91 4.78
N ARG A 59 -9.99 -6.87 5.02
CA ARG A 59 -10.60 -5.90 5.93
C ARG A 59 -10.35 -6.34 7.37
N ILE A 60 -9.71 -5.50 8.17
CA ILE A 60 -9.62 -5.68 9.62
C ILE A 60 -10.71 -4.80 10.24
N GLU A 61 -11.72 -5.44 10.85
CA GLU A 61 -12.85 -4.74 11.44
C GLU A 61 -12.41 -3.68 12.45
N ASN A 62 -13.08 -2.53 12.42
CA ASN A 62 -12.81 -1.38 13.27
C ASN A 62 -11.36 -0.85 13.18
N SER A 63 -10.61 -1.21 12.13
CA SER A 63 -9.21 -0.80 11.98
C SER A 63 -8.92 -0.22 10.60
N ARG A 64 -8.75 -1.07 9.57
CA ARG A 64 -8.24 -0.67 8.26
C ARG A 64 -8.48 -1.74 7.21
N TYR A 65 -8.44 -1.34 5.95
CA TYR A 65 -8.10 -2.23 4.85
C TYR A 65 -6.61 -2.50 4.89
N TRP A 66 -6.25 -3.74 5.19
CA TRP A 66 -4.87 -4.21 5.27
C TRP A 66 -4.45 -4.83 3.95
N ASN A 67 -3.36 -4.33 3.38
CA ASN A 67 -2.76 -4.82 2.15
C ASN A 67 -1.27 -5.04 2.38
N GLY A 68 -0.87 -6.31 2.49
CA GLY A 68 0.51 -6.73 2.67
C GLY A 68 1.14 -7.12 1.34
N PHE A 69 2.37 -6.68 1.11
CA PHE A 69 3.14 -6.91 -0.12
C PHE A 69 4.49 -7.56 0.21
N GLY A 70 4.94 -8.48 -0.64
CA GLY A 70 6.30 -9.00 -0.62
C GLY A 70 6.85 -9.24 -2.02
N ILE A 71 8.18 -9.32 -2.09
CA ILE A 71 8.94 -9.49 -3.33
C ILE A 71 9.24 -10.96 -3.57
N GLY A 72 9.25 -11.37 -4.83
CA GLY A 72 9.49 -12.74 -5.28
C GLY A 72 8.20 -13.53 -5.48
N TYR A 73 8.36 -14.79 -5.89
CA TYR A 73 7.25 -15.74 -5.97
C TYR A 73 6.84 -16.17 -4.55
N PRO A 74 5.55 -16.22 -4.20
CA PRO A 74 5.14 -16.69 -2.88
C PRO A 74 5.26 -18.21 -2.82
N GLU A 75 6.21 -18.70 -2.02
CA GLU A 75 6.36 -20.14 -1.78
C GLU A 75 5.19 -20.70 -0.96
N ARG A 76 4.69 -21.86 -1.38
CA ARG A 76 3.59 -22.54 -0.68
C ARG A 76 4.08 -23.03 0.68
N LYS A 77 3.25 -22.86 1.72
CA LYS A 77 3.44 -23.41 3.08
C LYS A 77 4.63 -22.85 3.87
N THR A 78 5.25 -21.75 3.44
CA THR A 78 6.23 -20.99 4.22
C THR A 78 5.59 -19.75 4.81
N SER A 79 6.02 -19.32 6.00
CA SER A 79 5.62 -18.03 6.55
C SER A 79 6.23 -16.91 5.71
N LEU A 80 5.39 -16.19 4.97
CA LEU A 80 5.86 -15.09 4.12
C LEU A 80 6.07 -13.82 4.95
N SER A 81 7.22 -13.18 4.77
CA SER A 81 7.53 -11.90 5.40
C SER A 81 7.06 -10.73 4.54
N ILE A 82 6.40 -9.76 5.17
CA ILE A 82 5.87 -8.58 4.49
C ILE A 82 6.99 -7.55 4.30
N THR A 83 7.29 -7.25 3.04
CA THR A 83 8.21 -6.19 2.65
C THR A 83 7.60 -4.81 2.87
N CYS A 84 6.33 -4.62 2.50
CA CYS A 84 5.67 -3.32 2.52
C CYS A 84 4.17 -3.46 2.80
N GLU A 85 3.57 -2.43 3.40
CA GLU A 85 2.12 -2.34 3.59
C GLU A 85 1.60 -1.05 2.97
N ILE A 86 0.50 -1.15 2.23
CA ILE A 86 -0.24 0.00 1.69
C ILE A 86 -1.67 -0.09 2.21
N ASN A 87 -1.84 0.25 3.48
CA ASN A 87 -3.12 0.10 4.18
C ASN A 87 -3.96 1.38 4.06
N PHE A 88 -5.28 1.24 4.13
CA PHE A 88 -6.22 2.38 4.05
C PHE A 88 -7.17 2.41 5.25
N PRO A 89 -7.55 3.59 5.77
CA PRO A 89 -8.59 3.67 6.80
C PRO A 89 -9.92 3.07 6.32
N LEU A 90 -10.79 2.65 7.25
CA LEU A 90 -12.16 2.27 6.88
C LEU A 90 -13.05 3.49 6.62
N ASN A 91 -12.84 4.57 7.38
CA ASN A 91 -13.53 5.84 7.26
C ASN A 91 -12.65 6.97 7.81
N GLY A 92 -13.01 8.21 7.48
CA GLY A 92 -12.37 9.41 7.99
C GLY A 92 -10.90 9.54 7.58
N ILE A 93 -10.24 10.52 8.19
CA ILE A 93 -8.80 10.75 8.02
C ILE A 93 -8.08 10.12 9.22
N ASN A 94 -7.44 8.95 9.02
CA ASN A 94 -6.65 8.29 10.05
C ASN A 94 -5.14 8.32 9.72
N ARG A 95 -4.42 9.28 10.30
CA ARG A 95 -2.99 9.50 10.03
C ARG A 95 -2.06 8.43 10.64
N ARG A 96 -2.59 7.53 11.47
CA ARG A 96 -1.86 6.34 11.94
C ARG A 96 -1.75 5.29 10.82
N VAL A 97 -2.68 5.29 9.88
CA VAL A 97 -2.64 4.46 8.68
C VAL A 97 -1.84 5.18 7.60
N ALA A 98 -0.81 4.51 7.10
CA ALA A 98 0.20 5.14 6.25
C ALA A 98 -0.32 5.45 4.84
N GLY A 99 -1.15 4.57 4.26
CA GLY A 99 -1.81 4.82 2.98
C GLY A 99 -3.11 5.61 3.13
N ALA A 100 -3.49 6.28 2.04
CA ALA A 100 -4.83 6.84 1.86
C ALA A 100 -5.15 6.93 0.37
N PHE A 101 -6.43 7.12 0.09
CA PHE A 101 -6.88 7.57 -1.21
C PHE A 101 -7.02 9.10 -1.21
N ALA A 102 -6.75 9.70 -2.36
CA ALA A 102 -6.89 11.13 -2.55
C ALA A 102 -7.59 11.41 -3.88
N THR A 103 -8.19 12.59 -4.00
CA THR A 103 -8.81 13.07 -5.24
C THR A 103 -8.21 14.40 -5.66
N ASP A 104 -8.15 14.66 -6.96
CA ASP A 104 -7.91 16.00 -7.46
C ASP A 104 -9.22 16.77 -7.69
N GLN A 105 -9.12 17.97 -8.26
CA GLN A 105 -10.27 18.84 -8.58
C GLN A 105 -11.15 18.29 -9.71
N LYS A 106 -10.65 17.35 -10.52
CA LYS A 106 -11.38 16.71 -11.62
C LYS A 106 -12.09 15.43 -11.17
N GLY A 107 -11.89 15.00 -9.92
CA GLY A 107 -12.43 13.76 -9.39
C GLY A 107 -11.59 12.53 -9.71
N GLU A 108 -10.38 12.70 -10.25
CA GLU A 108 -9.46 11.58 -10.45
C GLU A 108 -8.95 11.10 -9.09
N ARG A 109 -8.95 9.78 -8.89
CA ARG A 109 -8.60 9.15 -7.62
C ARG A 109 -7.19 8.61 -7.67
N TYR A 110 -6.46 8.76 -6.58
CA TYR A 110 -5.04 8.42 -6.45
C TYR A 110 -4.79 7.60 -5.20
N VAL A 111 -3.75 6.76 -5.27
CA VAL A 111 -3.16 6.06 -4.13
C VAL A 111 -1.95 6.84 -3.64
N ILE A 112 -1.94 7.21 -2.36
CA ILE A 112 -0.82 7.94 -1.74
C ILE A 112 -0.30 7.22 -0.50
N HIS A 113 0.91 7.57 -0.08
CA HIS A 113 1.53 7.03 1.13
C HIS A 113 2.22 8.13 1.95
N ARG A 114 1.85 8.24 3.23
CA ARG A 114 2.36 9.24 4.19
C ARG A 114 3.79 8.99 4.65
N GLY A 115 4.40 7.87 4.27
CA GLY A 115 5.81 7.55 4.53
C GLY A 115 6.10 6.80 5.84
N ASN A 116 5.08 6.34 6.56
CA ASN A 116 5.25 5.51 7.74
C ASN A 116 5.53 4.05 7.33
N ILE A 117 6.78 3.74 6.99
CA ILE A 117 7.21 2.42 6.46
C ILE A 117 7.86 1.51 7.50
N GLY A 118 7.94 1.99 8.75
CA GLY A 118 8.76 1.39 9.80
C GLY A 118 8.27 0.03 10.28
N GLY A 119 6.96 -0.22 10.33
CA GLY A 119 6.40 -1.51 10.77
C GLY A 119 6.92 -2.02 12.11
N GLY A 120 7.43 -1.13 12.98
CA GLY A 120 8.08 -1.48 14.25
C GLY A 120 9.58 -1.86 14.15
N ARG A 121 10.18 -1.92 12.95
CA ARG A 121 11.60 -2.22 12.76
C ARG A 121 12.46 -1.04 13.22
N LYS A 122 13.33 -1.29 14.21
CA LYS A 122 14.29 -0.31 14.72
C LYS A 122 15.16 0.24 13.58
N GLY A 123 15.25 1.57 13.47
CA GLY A 123 16.07 2.24 12.47
C GLY A 123 15.36 2.61 11.16
N ILE A 124 14.15 2.09 10.91
CA ILE A 124 13.35 2.48 9.73
C ILE A 124 12.34 3.57 10.14
N SER A 125 12.73 4.84 9.95
CA SER A 125 11.92 6.00 10.32
C SER A 125 11.25 6.66 9.11
N LYS A 126 10.23 7.49 9.37
CA LYS A 126 9.62 8.37 8.37
C LYS A 126 10.67 9.31 7.73
N THR A 127 11.64 9.77 8.51
CA THR A 127 12.74 10.61 8.03
C THR A 127 13.65 9.85 7.06
N LEU A 128 13.99 8.59 7.37
CA LEU A 128 14.77 7.76 6.46
C LEU A 128 14.05 7.60 5.12
N PHE A 129 12.75 7.31 5.16
CA PHE A 129 11.94 7.21 3.95
C PHE A 129 11.98 8.52 3.14
N LYS A 130 11.70 9.67 3.78
CA LYS A 130 11.74 10.98 3.12
C LYS A 130 13.08 11.28 2.46
N ASN A 131 14.19 10.88 3.08
CA ASN A 131 15.53 11.16 2.55
C ASN A 131 15.97 10.19 1.45
N CYS A 132 15.35 9.03 1.32
CA CYS A 132 15.81 7.97 0.43
C CYS A 132 14.82 7.58 -0.68
N TYR A 133 13.53 7.86 -0.51
CA TYR A 133 12.51 7.59 -1.52
C TYR A 133 12.69 8.52 -2.71
N LYS A 134 12.76 7.93 -3.91
CA LYS A 134 13.07 8.64 -5.15
C LYS A 134 11.85 8.83 -6.04
N GLY A 135 10.73 8.21 -5.70
CA GLY A 135 9.48 8.39 -6.39
C GLY A 135 8.86 9.78 -6.19
N GLU A 136 7.66 9.94 -6.75
CA GLU A 136 6.96 11.21 -6.82
C GLU A 136 6.40 11.64 -5.47
N TRP A 137 6.50 12.95 -5.19
CA TRP A 137 5.94 13.60 -4.01
C TRP A 137 4.91 14.63 -4.42
N ILE A 138 3.82 14.72 -3.66
CA ILE A 138 2.74 15.68 -3.91
C ILE A 138 2.22 16.28 -2.60
N GLU A 139 1.79 17.54 -2.68
CA GLU A 139 1.08 18.17 -1.56
C GLU A 139 -0.35 17.64 -1.48
N LEU A 140 -0.68 17.14 -0.28
CA LEU A 140 -1.99 16.60 0.10
C LEU A 140 -2.63 17.50 1.15
N ASP A 141 -3.81 18.02 0.84
CA ASP A 141 -4.78 18.49 1.83
C ASP A 141 -5.36 17.27 2.55
N ASP A 142 -4.85 17.03 3.76
CA ASP A 142 -5.27 15.95 4.66
C ASP A 142 -6.21 16.51 5.74
N GLY A 143 -7.07 17.47 5.38
CA GLY A 143 -8.06 18.11 6.24
C GLY A 143 -7.49 19.32 6.98
N GLU A 144 -7.11 19.14 8.24
CA GLU A 144 -6.56 20.22 9.07
C GLU A 144 -5.11 20.58 8.72
N ILE A 145 -4.43 19.73 7.97
CA ILE A 145 -3.02 19.89 7.64
C ILE A 145 -2.78 19.64 6.16
N THR A 146 -1.85 20.40 5.59
CA THR A 146 -1.24 20.09 4.31
C THR A 146 0.09 19.38 4.55
N SER A 147 0.35 18.30 3.81
CA SER A 147 1.63 17.60 3.91
C SER A 147 2.08 17.00 2.59
N SER A 148 3.40 17.02 2.40
CA SER A 148 4.05 16.29 1.32
C SER A 148 4.00 14.78 1.56
N VAL A 149 3.40 14.05 0.63
CA VAL A 149 3.22 12.58 0.67
C VAL A 149 3.74 11.94 -0.61
N ALA A 150 4.10 10.67 -0.56
CA ALA A 150 4.48 9.92 -1.75
C ALA A 150 3.23 9.63 -2.59
N LEU A 151 3.26 10.01 -3.87
CA LEU A 151 2.26 9.61 -4.84
C LEU A 151 2.66 8.24 -5.40
N ILE A 152 1.80 7.23 -5.23
CA ILE A 152 2.03 5.91 -5.80
C ILE A 152 1.50 5.92 -7.23
N GLY A 153 0.22 6.23 -7.44
CA GLY A 153 -0.34 6.30 -8.79
C GLY A 153 -1.84 6.59 -8.83
N ALA A 154 -2.35 6.88 -10.03
CA ALA A 154 -3.78 7.05 -10.27
C ALA A 154 -4.50 5.69 -10.23
N LEU A 155 -5.61 5.63 -9.51
CA LEU A 155 -6.40 4.42 -9.29
C LEU A 155 -7.08 3.92 -10.57
N GLY A 156 -7.36 4.83 -11.51
CA GLY A 156 -7.94 4.51 -12.81
C GLY A 156 -6.92 4.16 -13.90
N SER A 157 -5.62 4.14 -13.60
CA SER A 157 -4.58 3.85 -14.59
C SER A 157 -4.27 2.36 -14.67
N ASP A 158 -4.14 1.85 -15.89
CA ASP A 158 -3.65 0.48 -16.14
C ASP A 158 -2.20 0.27 -15.66
N ASP A 159 -1.43 1.34 -15.44
CA ASP A 159 -0.06 1.27 -14.92
C ASP A 159 0.00 1.23 -13.38
N LEU A 160 -1.14 1.27 -12.68
CA LEU A 160 -1.18 1.24 -11.22
C LEU A 160 -0.41 0.05 -10.62
N PRO A 161 -0.56 -1.20 -11.10
CA PRO A 161 0.21 -2.33 -10.55
C PRO A 161 1.72 -2.18 -10.73
N THR A 162 2.18 -1.63 -11.86
CA THR A 162 3.60 -1.31 -12.07
C THR A 162 4.09 -0.30 -11.05
N ARG A 163 3.32 0.77 -10.81
CA ARG A 163 3.68 1.83 -9.86
C ARG A 163 3.69 1.33 -8.41
N VAL A 164 2.72 0.50 -8.03
CA VAL A 164 2.71 -0.20 -6.75
C VAL A 164 3.96 -1.08 -6.60
N GLY A 165 4.31 -1.86 -7.63
CA GLY A 165 5.53 -2.67 -7.65
C GLY A 165 6.78 -1.83 -7.42
N ARG A 166 6.97 -0.74 -8.18
CA ARG A 166 8.09 0.19 -8.00
C ARG A 166 8.17 0.73 -6.57
N PHE A 167 7.04 1.15 -6.01
CA PHE A 167 6.97 1.62 -4.64
C PHE A 167 7.46 0.55 -3.65
N VAL A 168 6.96 -0.69 -3.76
CA VAL A 168 7.35 -1.79 -2.86
C VAL A 168 8.85 -2.13 -2.98
N HIS A 169 9.38 -2.18 -4.20
CA HIS A 169 10.82 -2.38 -4.43
C HIS A 169 11.67 -1.24 -3.86
N GLU A 170 11.24 0.03 -3.99
CA GLU A 170 11.94 1.14 -3.36
C GLU A 170 11.94 1.04 -1.83
N ILE A 171 10.82 0.61 -1.21
CA ILE A 171 10.77 0.38 0.24
C ILE A 171 11.75 -0.71 0.67
N ASP A 172 11.83 -1.80 -0.08
CA ASP A 172 12.77 -2.90 0.18
C ASP A 172 14.22 -2.41 0.16
N GLU A 173 14.59 -1.66 -0.88
CA GLU A 173 15.92 -1.09 -1.02
C GLU A 173 16.26 -0.08 0.09
N ILE A 174 15.30 0.74 0.52
CA ILE A 174 15.49 1.62 1.69
C ILE A 174 15.74 0.80 2.95
N LYS A 175 15.01 -0.32 3.13
CA LYS A 175 15.13 -1.19 4.31
C LYS A 175 16.44 -2.00 4.33
N LYS A 176 17.04 -2.30 3.18
CA LYS A 176 18.34 -3.00 3.07
C LYS A 176 19.55 -2.11 3.38
N ARG A 177 19.43 -0.79 3.27
CA ARG A 177 20.52 0.17 3.57
C ARG A 177 20.81 0.35 5.07
N ARG A 178 20.25 -0.50 5.93
CA ARG A 178 20.16 -0.32 7.38
C ARG A 178 20.53 -1.60 8.12
#